data_AF-A0A392NME7-F1
#
_entry.id   AF-A0A392NME7-F1
#
_cell.length_a   1.000
_cell.length_b   1.000
_cell.length_c   1.000
_cell.angle_alpha   90.00
_cell.angle_beta   90.00
_cell.angle_gamma   90.00
#
_symmetry.space_group_name_H-M   'P 1'
#
loop_
_entity.id
_entity.type
_entity.pdbx_description
1 polymer ?
#
loop_
_entity_poly.entity_id
_entity_poly.type
_entity_poly.pdbx_seq_one_letter_code
_entity_poly.pdbx_strand_id
1 'polypeptide(L)'
;MRASGDPYLQHCLETAVLLALIGANSTVVAAGLLHDTLDDAFLTYDYIFGMFGAGVADLVEGVSKLSHLSKLARDNNTASKSVEADRLHTMFLAMADARAVLIKLADRL
;
A
#
# COMPACT_ATOMS: atom_id res chain seq x y z
N MET A 1 11.81 -0.57 11.98
CA MET A 1 11.25 -1.37 13.09
C MET A 1 9.88 -0.77 13.41
N ARG A 2 8.78 -1.53 13.30
CA ARG A 2 7.49 -1.04 13.84
C ARG A 2 7.66 -0.83 15.34
N ALA A 3 6.84 0.03 15.93
CA ALA A 3 6.80 0.24 17.37
C ALA A 3 6.50 -1.05 18.19
N SER A 4 6.14 -2.16 17.53
CA SER A 4 5.81 -3.46 18.15
C SER A 4 6.98 -4.42 18.34
N GLY A 5 8.10 -4.26 17.61
CA GLY A 5 9.24 -5.17 17.71
C GLY A 5 9.20 -6.44 16.85
N ASP A 6 8.16 -6.65 16.03
CA ASP A 6 8.11 -7.78 15.09
C ASP A 6 9.05 -7.60 13.89
N PRO A 7 9.61 -8.70 13.32
CA PRO A 7 10.40 -8.62 12.11
C PRO A 7 9.55 -8.04 10.98
N TYR A 8 10.01 -6.95 10.37
CA TYR A 8 9.34 -6.25 9.27
C TYR A 8 8.83 -7.18 8.14
N LEU A 9 9.55 -8.28 7.91
CA LEU A 9 9.20 -9.32 6.94
C LEU A 9 7.90 -10.05 7.28
N GLN A 10 7.59 -10.25 8.56
CA GLN A 10 6.45 -11.06 8.98
C GLN A 10 5.12 -10.39 8.61
N HIS A 11 4.98 -9.08 8.84
CA HIS A 11 3.82 -8.29 8.43
C HIS A 11 3.57 -8.36 6.92
N CYS A 12 4.63 -8.18 6.14
CA CYS A 12 4.56 -8.26 4.67
C CYS A 12 4.15 -9.67 4.21
N LEU A 13 4.65 -10.70 4.89
CA LEU A 13 4.30 -12.09 4.63
C LEU A 13 2.84 -12.39 4.98
N GLU A 14 2.35 -11.94 6.13
CA GLU A 14 0.96 -12.11 6.56
C GLU A 14 -0.01 -11.46 5.57
N THR A 15 0.29 -10.23 5.14
CA THR A 15 -0.47 -9.54 4.07
C THR A 15 -0.51 -10.37 2.79
N ALA A 16 0.63 -10.87 2.32
CA ALA A 16 0.72 -11.68 1.11
C ALA A 16 -0.04 -13.02 1.22
N VAL A 17 0.06 -13.69 2.38
CA VAL A 17 -0.67 -14.93 2.68
C VAL A 17 -2.16 -14.68 2.68
N LEU A 18 -2.64 -13.62 3.32
CA LEU A 18 -4.06 -13.28 3.33
C LEU A 18 -4.59 -13.03 1.91
N LEU A 19 -3.86 -12.27 1.10
CA LEU A 19 -4.19 -12.04 -0.31
C LEU A 19 -4.26 -13.35 -1.11
N ALA A 20 -3.34 -14.28 -0.87
CA ALA A 20 -3.36 -15.59 -1.51
C ALA A 20 -4.56 -16.43 -1.06
N LEU A 21 -4.90 -16.41 0.24
CA LEU A 21 -6.03 -17.16 0.80
C LEU A 21 -7.38 -16.70 0.24
N ILE A 22 -7.54 -15.42 -0.05
CA ILE A 22 -8.75 -14.88 -0.69
C ILE A 22 -8.76 -15.05 -2.22
N GLY A 23 -7.74 -15.70 -2.79
CA GLY A 23 -7.67 -16.02 -4.23
C GLY A 23 -7.16 -14.89 -5.12
N ALA A 24 -6.40 -13.93 -4.58
CA ALA A 24 -5.77 -12.90 -5.40
C ALA A 24 -4.70 -13.51 -6.33
N ASN A 25 -4.51 -12.90 -7.50
CA ASN A 25 -3.51 -13.38 -8.46
C ASN A 25 -2.07 -13.11 -7.99
N SER A 26 -1.10 -13.75 -8.66
CA SER A 26 0.32 -13.66 -8.28
C SER A 26 0.86 -12.23 -8.28
N THR A 27 0.41 -11.34 -9.17
CA THR A 27 0.83 -9.94 -9.21
C THR A 27 0.40 -9.20 -7.94
N VAL A 28 -0.85 -9.41 -7.49
CA VAL A 28 -1.38 -8.78 -6.27
C VAL A 28 -0.70 -9.34 -5.02
N VAL A 29 -0.49 -10.65 -4.97
CA VAL A 29 0.22 -11.30 -3.85
C VAL A 29 1.67 -10.81 -3.76
N ALA A 30 2.38 -10.72 -4.89
CA ALA A 30 3.75 -10.20 -4.94
C ALA A 30 3.80 -8.72 -4.53
N ALA A 31 2.87 -7.90 -5.01
CA ALA A 31 2.77 -6.50 -4.59
C ALA A 31 2.44 -6.37 -3.09
N GLY A 32 1.60 -7.25 -2.54
CA GLY A 32 1.33 -7.32 -1.10
C GLY A 32 2.55 -7.67 -0.27
N LEU A 33 3.43 -8.56 -0.74
CA LEU A 33 4.69 -8.86 -0.05
C LEU A 33 5.68 -7.68 -0.08
N LEU A 34 5.61 -6.84 -1.10
CA LEU A 34 6.54 -5.72 -1.32
C LEU A 34 5.98 -4.35 -0.89
N HIS A 35 4.74 -4.31 -0.38
CA HIS A 35 3.92 -3.10 -0.39
C HIS A 35 4.52 -1.90 0.38
N ASP A 36 5.29 -2.13 1.44
CA ASP A 36 5.91 -1.08 2.24
C ASP A 36 7.40 -0.85 1.89
N THR A 37 7.96 -1.58 0.93
CA THR A 37 9.41 -1.52 0.63
C THR A 37 9.89 -0.20 0.05
N LEU A 38 9.00 0.55 -0.63
CA LEU A 38 9.27 1.90 -1.10
C LEU A 38 9.36 2.91 0.06
N ASP A 39 8.57 2.69 1.12
CA ASP A 39 8.47 3.61 2.25
C ASP A 39 9.52 3.30 3.33
N ASP A 40 9.80 2.02 3.60
CA ASP A 40 10.59 1.61 4.77
C ASP A 40 11.90 0.87 4.46
N ALA A 41 12.14 0.47 3.20
CA ALA A 41 13.32 -0.34 2.82
C ALA A 41 14.24 0.31 1.78
N PHE A 42 14.05 1.60 1.47
CA PHE A 42 14.83 2.36 0.48
C PHE A 42 14.89 1.72 -0.91
N LEU A 43 13.97 0.81 -1.24
CA LEU A 43 13.85 0.31 -2.60
C LEU A 43 13.22 1.38 -3.48
N THR A 44 13.62 1.42 -4.75
CA THR A 44 13.05 2.34 -5.74
C THR A 44 12.04 1.62 -6.60
N TYR A 45 11.14 2.39 -7.21
CA TYR A 45 10.23 1.88 -8.24
C TYR A 45 11.01 1.14 -9.34
N ASP A 46 12.10 1.75 -9.84
CA ASP A 46 12.90 1.18 -10.93
C ASP A 46 13.52 -0.17 -10.56
N TYR A 47 13.92 -0.35 -9.29
CA TYR A 47 14.42 -1.62 -8.80
C TYR A 47 13.32 -2.71 -8.83
N ILE A 48 12.13 -2.39 -8.33
CA ILE A 48 10.99 -3.32 -8.34
C ILE A 48 10.56 -3.62 -9.77
N PHE A 49 10.52 -2.60 -10.63
CA PHE A 49 10.21 -2.74 -12.05
C PHE A 49 11.21 -3.69 -12.75
N GLY A 50 12.51 -3.52 -12.50
CA GLY A 50 13.54 -4.37 -13.10
C GLY A 50 13.46 -5.83 -12.63
N MET A 51 13.00 -6.08 -11.40
CA MET A 51 12.93 -7.42 -10.82
C MET A 51 11.60 -8.14 -11.07
N PHE A 52 10.48 -7.42 -11.08
CA PHE A 52 9.12 -7.98 -11.08
C PHE A 52 8.22 -7.45 -12.21
N GLY A 53 8.68 -6.44 -12.96
CA GLY A 53 7.93 -5.81 -14.06
C GLY A 53 6.93 -4.75 -13.60
N ALA A 54 6.39 -4.03 -14.59
CA ALA A 54 5.48 -2.89 -14.39
C ALA A 54 4.28 -3.22 -13.51
N GLY A 55 3.61 -4.35 -13.75
CA GLY A 55 2.37 -4.68 -13.03
C GLY A 55 2.53 -4.78 -11.51
N VAL A 56 3.69 -5.23 -11.02
CA VAL A 56 3.98 -5.27 -9.59
C VAL A 56 4.46 -3.90 -9.10
N ALA A 57 5.36 -3.26 -9.83
CA ALA A 57 5.90 -1.95 -9.46
C ALA A 57 4.81 -0.87 -9.34
N ASP A 58 3.88 -0.81 -10.30
CA ASP A 58 2.76 0.13 -10.33
C ASP A 58 1.82 -0.09 -9.14
N LEU A 59 1.57 -1.36 -8.76
CA LEU A 59 0.74 -1.67 -7.60
C LEU A 59 1.41 -1.26 -6.30
N VAL A 60 2.70 -1.55 -6.13
CA VAL A 60 3.44 -1.16 -4.92
C VAL A 60 3.49 0.37 -4.79
N GLU A 61 3.73 1.08 -5.89
CA GLU A 61 3.69 2.55 -5.92
C GLU A 61 2.29 3.09 -5.57
N GLY A 62 1.24 2.48 -6.13
CA GLY A 62 -0.15 2.81 -5.80
C GLY A 62 -0.45 2.62 -4.31
N VAL A 63 0.04 1.54 -3.71
CA VAL A 63 -0.13 1.27 -2.27
C VAL A 63 0.60 2.30 -1.40
N SER A 64 1.85 2.63 -1.73
CA SER A 64 2.59 3.70 -1.04
C SER A 64 1.87 5.05 -1.13
N LYS A 65 1.37 5.44 -2.32
CA LYS A 65 0.59 6.68 -2.49
C LYS A 65 -0.67 6.70 -1.59
N LEU A 66 -1.38 5.58 -1.50
CA LEU A 66 -2.52 5.42 -0.58
C LEU A 66 -2.11 5.52 0.89
N SER A 67 -0.94 4.97 1.28
CA SER A 67 -0.36 5.11 2.62
C SER A 67 -0.13 6.58 2.97
N HIS A 68 0.54 7.32 2.09
CA HIS A 68 0.89 8.73 2.29
C HIS A 68 -0.36 9.59 2.42
N LEU A 69 -1.35 9.42 1.54
CA LEU A 69 -2.63 10.14 1.64
C LEU A 69 -3.37 9.81 2.95
N SER A 70 -3.40 8.54 3.35
CA SER A 70 -3.99 8.13 4.63
C SER A 70 -3.28 8.76 5.83
N LYS A 71 -1.95 8.90 5.78
CA LYS A 71 -1.14 9.56 6.82
C LYS A 71 -1.45 11.06 6.88
N LEU A 72 -1.43 11.75 5.74
CA LEU A 72 -1.75 13.18 5.64
C LEU A 72 -3.17 13.50 6.16
N ALA A 73 -4.16 12.65 5.87
CA ALA A 73 -5.51 12.81 6.38
C ALA A 73 -5.57 12.70 7.93
N ARG A 74 -4.76 11.83 8.54
CA ARG A 74 -4.70 11.63 10.00
C ARG A 74 -3.91 12.74 10.71
N ASP A 75 -2.72 13.05 10.21
CA ASP A 75 -1.79 13.99 10.86
C ASP A 75 -2.34 15.41 10.91
N ASN A 76 -3.18 15.77 9.95
CA ASN A 76 -3.83 17.09 9.93
C ASN A 76 -4.90 17.28 11.01
N ASN A 77 -5.28 16.27 11.82
CA ASN A 77 -6.33 16.39 12.85
C ASN A 77 -7.60 17.14 12.37
N THR A 78 -7.91 17.01 11.07
CA THR A 78 -8.97 17.73 10.36
C THR A 78 -10.20 16.85 10.25
N ALA A 79 -10.69 16.38 11.40
CA ALA A 79 -12.14 16.12 11.54
C ALA A 79 -12.97 17.40 11.28
N SER A 80 -12.30 18.54 11.03
CA SER A 80 -12.87 19.78 10.52
C SER A 80 -11.90 20.50 9.58
N LYS A 81 -12.32 20.67 8.31
CA LYS A 81 -12.02 21.80 7.39
C LYS A 81 -10.81 21.77 6.45
N SER A 82 -10.80 20.84 5.50
CA SER A 82 -10.85 21.31 4.10
C SER A 82 -11.67 20.32 3.27
N VAL A 83 -12.80 20.78 2.74
CA VAL A 83 -13.62 20.01 1.79
C VAL A 83 -12.75 19.55 0.60
N GLU A 84 -11.67 20.27 0.32
CA GLU A 84 -10.70 19.95 -0.72
C GLU A 84 -9.90 18.67 -0.45
N ALA A 85 -9.40 18.45 0.78
CA ALA A 85 -8.68 17.22 1.10
C ALA A 85 -9.58 15.97 1.01
N ASP A 86 -10.82 16.06 1.50
CA ASP A 86 -11.81 14.99 1.37
C ASP A 86 -12.18 14.71 -0.09
N ARG A 87 -12.31 15.76 -0.91
CA ARG A 87 -12.54 15.63 -2.35
C ARG A 87 -11.36 14.96 -3.05
N LEU A 88 -10.12 15.37 -2.75
CA LEU A 88 -8.92 14.76 -3.32
C LEU A 88 -8.77 13.30 -2.88
N HIS A 89 -9.03 12.99 -1.61
CA HIS A 89 -9.01 11.62 -1.10
C HIS A 89 -10.07 10.74 -1.76
N THR A 90 -11.31 11.26 -1.89
CA THR A 90 -12.42 10.57 -2.55
C THR A 90 -12.13 10.36 -4.04
N MET A 91 -11.62 11.39 -4.73
CA MET A 91 -11.23 11.32 -6.14
C MET A 91 -10.09 10.31 -6.35
N PHE A 92 -9.08 10.31 -5.48
CA PHE A 92 -7.96 9.37 -5.58
C PHE A 92 -8.40 7.93 -5.33
N LEU A 93 -9.25 7.67 -4.35
CA LEU A 93 -9.83 6.34 -4.14
C LEU A 93 -10.68 5.88 -5.32
N ALA A 94 -11.41 6.80 -5.97
CA ALA A 94 -12.19 6.50 -7.17
C ALA A 94 -11.31 6.17 -8.40
N MET A 95 -10.07 6.68 -8.42
CA MET A 95 -9.09 6.43 -9.49
C MET A 95 -8.08 5.34 -9.12
N ALA A 96 -8.01 4.95 -7.85
CA ALA A 96 -7.06 3.98 -7.36
C ALA A 96 -7.37 2.61 -7.96
N ASP A 97 -6.31 1.90 -8.35
CA ASP A 97 -6.44 0.51 -8.73
C ASP A 97 -7.06 -0.28 -7.56
N ALA A 98 -8.22 -0.90 -7.79
CA ALA A 98 -8.94 -1.65 -6.78
C ALA A 98 -8.06 -2.73 -6.12
N ARG A 99 -7.05 -3.24 -6.83
CA ARG A 99 -6.05 -4.17 -6.30
C ARG A 99 -5.14 -3.53 -5.27
N ALA A 100 -4.73 -2.27 -5.45
CA ALA A 100 -3.96 -1.53 -4.45
C ALA A 100 -4.79 -1.25 -3.18
N VAL A 101 -6.08 -0.95 -3.35
CA VAL A 101 -7.02 -0.82 -2.23
C VAL A 101 -7.16 -2.16 -1.49
N LEU A 102 -7.29 -3.27 -2.21
CA LEU A 102 -7.36 -4.60 -1.62
C LEU A 102 -6.12 -4.94 -0.79
N ILE A 103 -4.92 -4.64 -1.33
CA ILE A 103 -3.66 -4.81 -0.59
C ILE A 103 -3.70 -3.98 0.70
N LYS A 104 -4.19 -2.74 0.66
CA LYS A 104 -4.30 -1.90 1.86
C LYS A 104 -5.32 -2.37 2.89
N LEU A 105 -6.38 -3.05 2.45
CA LEU A 105 -7.31 -3.68 3.38
C LEU A 105 -6.67 -4.91 4.04
N ALA A 106 -5.95 -5.73 3.28
CA ALA A 106 -5.23 -6.88 3.80
C ALA A 106 -4.12 -6.49 4.79
N ASP A 107 -3.37 -5.42 4.51
CA ASP A 107 -2.34 -4.82 5.37
C ASP A 107 -2.89 -4.34 6.74
N ARG A 108 -4.18 -4.02 6.84
CA ARG A 108 -4.80 -3.50 8.07
C ARG A 108 -5.45 -4.57 8.95
N LEU A 109 -5.58 -5.81 8.45
CA LEU A 109 -6.22 -6.93 9.15
C LEU A 109 -5.21 -7.70 9.99
#